data_AF-A0A1V5TAM2-F1
#
_entry.id   AF-A0A1V5TAM2-F1
#
_cell.length_a   1.000
_cell.length_b   1.000
_cell.length_c   1.000
_cell.angle_alpha   90.00
_cell.angle_beta   90.00
_cell.angle_gamma   90.00
#
_symmetry.space_group_name_H-M   'P 1'
#
loop_
_entity.id
_entity.type
_entity.pdbx_description
1 polymer ?
#
loop_
_entity_poly.entity_id
_entity_poly.type
_entity_poly.pdbx_seq_one_letter_code
_entity_poly.pdbx_strand_id
1 'polypeptide(L)'
;MQRQKNMIDEATAAVTEMQASTDNIVRIVESERNTTVALVSASNDVRSVVDENLQNVVAINETVEIINGMTKIIKDVANRTNLLAMNAAIEAAHAGAAGEGFAVVAQEVRMLAEASMENSKKIADSIKKVVSIIVKTVKAGERNGSMFASLESLVHTVSDSMEEIAGAIRESGVGNARILDAMRTLRELGQSTEESSVSMIAQTDGIQTSMGLLTGTFEEVRSSVSGIRQAMEEHRSRSDRVAEYAVELGSKSSVLTEKISVFNTGTV
;
A
#
# COMPACT_ATOMS: atom_id res chain seq x y z
N MET A 1 -9.39 -18.20 27.79
CA MET A 1 -8.68 -19.12 26.88
C MET A 1 -9.40 -19.30 25.54
N GLN A 2 -10.63 -19.83 25.47
CA GLN A 2 -11.34 -19.97 24.17
C GLN A 2 -11.47 -18.66 23.38
N ARG A 3 -11.83 -17.56 24.06
CA ARG A 3 -11.85 -16.22 23.44
C ARG A 3 -10.49 -15.80 22.85
N GLN A 4 -9.39 -16.10 23.54
CA GLN A 4 -8.05 -15.75 23.09
C GLN A 4 -7.66 -16.57 21.85
N LYS A 5 -7.99 -17.87 21.83
CA LYS A 5 -7.75 -18.74 20.68
C LYS A 5 -8.52 -18.25 19.45
N ASN A 6 -9.81 -17.93 19.61
CA ASN A 6 -10.62 -17.36 18.54
C ASN A 6 -10.06 -16.04 18.01
N MET A 7 -9.61 -15.13 18.88
CA MET A 7 -8.99 -13.86 18.46
C MET A 7 -7.70 -14.07 17.67
N ILE A 8 -6.86 -15.06 18.05
CA ILE A 8 -5.65 -15.40 17.31
C ILE A 8 -5.99 -15.97 15.93
N ASP A 9 -7.01 -16.84 15.85
CA ASP A 9 -7.44 -17.43 14.60
C ASP A 9 -8.04 -16.37 13.65
N GLU A 10 -8.87 -15.46 14.16
CA GLU A 10 -9.40 -14.31 13.42
C GLU A 10 -8.28 -13.36 12.94
N ALA A 11 -7.32 -13.02 13.81
CA ALA A 11 -6.18 -12.19 13.43
C ALA A 11 -5.30 -12.87 12.38
N THR A 12 -5.08 -14.18 12.49
CA THR A 12 -4.31 -14.95 11.50
C THR A 12 -5.01 -14.96 10.14
N ALA A 13 -6.34 -15.13 10.13
CA ALA A 13 -7.13 -15.06 8.91
C ALA A 13 -7.03 -13.68 8.25
N ALA A 14 -7.22 -12.60 9.02
CA ALA A 14 -7.12 -11.23 8.52
C ALA A 14 -5.73 -10.94 7.91
N VAL A 15 -4.65 -11.38 8.56
CA VAL A 15 -3.29 -11.17 8.04
C VAL A 15 -3.03 -12.01 6.79
N THR A 16 -3.62 -13.20 6.69
CA THR A 16 -3.55 -14.04 5.48
C THR A 16 -4.27 -13.37 4.30
N GLU A 17 -5.44 -12.76 4.55
CA GLU A 17 -6.13 -11.96 3.54
C GLU A 17 -5.30 -10.72 3.14
N MET A 18 -4.65 -10.05 4.10
CA MET A 18 -3.73 -8.96 3.80
C MET A 18 -2.54 -9.42 2.94
N GLN A 19 -2.02 -10.63 3.16
CA GLN A 19 -0.96 -11.22 2.33
C GLN A 19 -1.45 -11.37 0.88
N ALA A 20 -2.63 -11.98 0.69
CA ALA A 20 -3.22 -12.14 -0.63
C ALA A 20 -3.51 -10.80 -1.33
N SER A 21 -3.95 -9.79 -0.57
CA SER A 21 -4.12 -8.43 -1.06
C SER A 21 -2.78 -7.82 -1.50
N THR A 22 -1.72 -7.98 -0.69
CA THR A 22 -0.37 -7.52 -1.01
C THR A 22 0.11 -8.13 -2.34
N ASP A 23 -0.04 -9.44 -2.52
CA ASP A 23 0.33 -10.14 -3.76
C ASP A 23 -0.51 -9.67 -4.97
N ASN A 24 -1.78 -9.33 -4.75
CA ASN A 24 -2.62 -8.74 -5.78
C ASN A 24 -2.13 -7.36 -6.19
N ILE A 25 -1.76 -6.50 -5.24
CA ILE A 25 -1.28 -5.16 -5.54
C ILE A 25 0.09 -5.23 -6.24
N VAL A 26 0.98 -6.17 -5.90
CA VAL A 26 2.23 -6.40 -6.66
C VAL A 26 1.95 -6.62 -8.14
N ARG A 27 1.00 -7.51 -8.48
CA ARG A 27 0.62 -7.78 -9.87
C ARG A 27 0.03 -6.55 -10.57
N ILE A 28 -0.76 -5.74 -9.84
CA ILE A 28 -1.30 -4.48 -10.37
C ILE A 28 -0.16 -3.52 -10.70
N VAL A 29 0.80 -3.33 -9.80
CA VAL A 29 1.94 -2.42 -10.03
C VAL A 29 2.79 -2.87 -11.22
N GLU A 30 3.04 -4.18 -11.37
CA GLU A 30 3.74 -4.71 -12.55
C GLU A 30 2.97 -4.47 -13.85
N SER A 31 1.65 -4.66 -13.83
CA SER A 31 0.78 -4.37 -14.98
C SER A 31 0.80 -2.89 -15.34
N GLU A 32 0.64 -2.00 -14.36
CA GLU A 32 0.66 -0.55 -14.55
C GLU A 32 2.02 -0.06 -15.08
N ARG A 33 3.12 -0.68 -14.62
CA ARG A 33 4.46 -0.39 -15.17
C ARG A 33 4.54 -0.73 -16.66
N ASN A 34 4.00 -1.87 -17.08
CA ASN A 34 3.96 -2.24 -18.50
C ASN A 34 3.09 -1.27 -19.33
N THR A 35 1.92 -0.88 -18.80
CA THR A 35 1.06 0.13 -19.43
C THR A 35 1.79 1.46 -19.58
N THR A 36 2.55 1.87 -18.56
CA THR A 36 3.31 3.11 -18.57
C THR A 36 4.41 3.10 -19.64
N VAL A 37 5.13 1.98 -19.80
CA VAL A 37 6.11 1.80 -20.88
C VAL A 37 5.45 1.87 -22.26
N ALA A 38 4.30 1.21 -22.43
CA ALA A 38 3.55 1.26 -23.68
C ALA A 38 3.07 2.70 -24.00
N LEU A 39 2.67 3.46 -22.98
CA LEU A 39 2.24 4.84 -23.11
C LEU A 39 3.37 5.77 -23.56
N VAL A 40 4.60 5.59 -23.04
CA VAL A 40 5.79 6.31 -23.52
C VAL A 40 6.02 6.03 -25.01
N SER A 41 5.99 4.76 -25.41
CA SER A 41 6.18 4.37 -26.80
C SER A 41 5.14 5.01 -27.72
N ALA A 42 3.86 4.90 -27.36
CA ALA A 42 2.77 5.49 -28.12
C ALA A 42 2.89 7.01 -28.22
N SER A 43 3.29 7.69 -27.14
CA SER A 43 3.53 9.13 -27.14
C SER A 43 4.65 9.53 -28.11
N ASN A 44 5.74 8.76 -28.14
CA ASN A 44 6.85 9.00 -29.07
C ASN A 44 6.44 8.78 -30.52
N ASP A 45 5.66 7.74 -30.81
CA ASP A 45 5.14 7.47 -32.16
C ASP A 45 4.25 8.61 -32.65
N VAL A 46 3.32 9.08 -31.80
CA VAL A 46 2.44 10.21 -32.15
C VAL A 46 3.25 11.49 -32.37
N ARG A 47 4.28 11.75 -31.55
CA ARG A 47 5.18 12.89 -31.75
C ARG A 47 5.88 12.82 -33.11
N SER A 48 6.39 11.65 -33.50
CA SER A 48 7.01 11.45 -34.82
C SER A 48 6.04 11.76 -35.96
N VAL A 49 4.79 11.30 -35.85
CA VAL A 49 3.75 11.57 -36.86
C VAL A 49 3.40 13.06 -36.93
N VAL A 50 3.40 13.78 -35.80
CA VAL A 50 3.19 15.23 -35.78
C VAL A 50 4.36 15.97 -36.44
N ASP A 51 5.59 15.56 -36.19
CA ASP A 51 6.78 16.15 -36.82
C ASP A 51 6.78 15.92 -38.35
N GLU A 52 6.42 14.71 -38.81
CA GLU A 52 6.26 14.41 -40.24
C GLU A 52 5.16 15.29 -40.88
N ASN A 53 4.02 15.44 -40.21
CA ASN A 53 2.94 16.30 -40.69
C ASN A 53 3.39 17.76 -40.80
N LEU A 54 4.20 18.26 -39.87
CA LEU A 54 4.74 19.62 -39.95
C LEU A 54 5.68 19.77 -41.15
N GLN A 55 6.52 18.76 -41.45
CA GLN A 55 7.36 18.77 -42.66
C GLN A 55 6.52 18.80 -43.94
N ASN A 56 5.45 18.00 -44.01
CA ASN A 56 4.52 18.02 -45.14
C ASN A 56 3.84 19.39 -45.31
N VAL A 57 3.48 20.05 -44.21
CA VAL A 57 2.91 21.40 -44.24
C VAL A 57 3.92 22.43 -44.77
N VAL A 58 5.21 22.30 -44.44
CA VAL A 58 6.27 23.15 -45.01
C VAL A 58 6.38 22.96 -46.53
N ALA A 59 6.39 21.71 -47.02
CA ALA A 59 6.43 21.42 -48.45
C ALA A 59 5.18 21.94 -49.21
N ILE A 60 4.00 21.86 -48.58
CA ILE A 60 2.78 22.46 -49.12
C ILE A 60 2.94 23.98 -49.23
N ASN A 61 3.51 24.63 -48.21
CA ASN A 61 3.72 26.08 -48.24
C ASN A 61 4.64 26.53 -49.38
N GLU A 62 5.73 25.79 -49.63
CA GLU A 62 6.62 26.03 -50.77
C GLU A 62 5.89 25.90 -52.11
N THR A 63 5.05 24.86 -52.25
CA THR A 63 4.23 24.64 -53.45
C THR A 63 3.24 25.79 -53.66
N VAL A 64 2.61 26.26 -52.58
CA VAL A 64 1.66 27.38 -52.61
C VAL A 64 2.34 28.68 -53.06
N GLU A 65 3.57 28.95 -52.63
CA GLU A 65 4.35 30.10 -53.09
C GLU A 65 4.65 30.04 -54.59
N ILE A 66 4.98 28.86 -55.12
CA ILE A 66 5.17 28.64 -56.56
C ILE A 66 3.87 28.95 -57.33
N ILE A 67 2.73 28.40 -56.89
CA ILE A 67 1.43 28.64 -57.52
C ILE A 67 1.06 30.13 -57.46
N ASN A 68 1.36 30.81 -56.35
CA ASN A 68 1.16 32.25 -56.20
C ASN A 68 1.98 33.05 -57.22
N GLY A 69 3.25 32.65 -57.42
CA GLY A 69 4.12 33.21 -58.46
C GLY A 69 3.54 33.02 -59.88
N MET A 70 3.12 31.79 -60.21
CA MET A 70 2.49 31.49 -61.50
C MET A 70 1.21 32.30 -61.71
N THR A 71 0.37 32.43 -60.67
CA THR A 71 -0.89 33.19 -60.74
C THR A 71 -0.63 34.67 -61.01
N LYS A 72 0.44 35.26 -60.47
CA LYS A 72 0.86 36.64 -60.80
C LYS A 72 1.27 36.77 -62.26
N ILE A 73 2.04 35.82 -62.78
CA ILE A 73 2.45 35.81 -64.20
C ILE A 73 1.23 35.72 -65.12
N ILE A 74 0.27 34.82 -64.83
CA ILE A 74 -0.97 34.68 -65.61
C ILE A 74 -1.75 36.00 -65.61
N LYS A 75 -1.88 36.65 -64.44
CA LYS A 75 -2.54 37.96 -64.33
C LYS A 75 -1.83 39.01 -65.19
N ASP A 76 -0.50 39.04 -65.18
CA ASP A 76 0.30 40.00 -65.95
C ASP A 76 0.19 39.75 -67.46
N VAL A 77 0.18 38.48 -67.89
CA VAL A 77 -0.06 38.09 -69.29
C VAL A 77 -1.48 38.52 -69.70
N ALA A 78 -2.50 38.23 -68.90
CA ALA A 78 -3.87 38.62 -69.17
C ALA A 78 -4.02 40.15 -69.28
N ASN A 79 -3.37 40.92 -68.39
CA ASN A 79 -3.32 42.38 -68.49
C ASN A 79 -2.69 42.86 -69.80
N ARG A 80 -1.55 42.29 -70.22
CA ARG A 80 -0.89 42.66 -71.48
C ARG A 80 -1.74 42.28 -72.70
N THR A 81 -2.36 41.11 -72.69
CA THR A 81 -3.28 40.66 -73.75
C THR A 81 -4.50 41.57 -73.83
N ASN A 82 -5.05 42.00 -72.68
CA ASN A 82 -6.16 42.95 -72.64
C ASN A 82 -5.80 44.29 -73.28
N LEU A 83 -4.60 44.81 -72.99
CA LEU A 83 -4.10 46.05 -73.60
C LEU A 83 -3.82 45.89 -75.10
N LEU A 84 -3.25 44.76 -75.52
CA LEU A 84 -3.03 44.45 -76.94
C LEU A 84 -4.35 44.34 -77.70
N ALA A 85 -5.34 43.66 -77.14
CA ALA A 85 -6.68 43.53 -77.70
C ALA A 85 -7.38 44.90 -77.81
N MET A 86 -7.22 45.77 -76.81
CA MET A 86 -7.72 47.14 -76.87
C MET A 86 -7.10 47.94 -78.01
N ASN A 87 -5.77 47.86 -78.17
CA ASN A 87 -5.07 48.52 -79.27
C ASN A 87 -5.51 47.96 -80.63
N ALA A 88 -5.70 46.65 -80.75
CA ALA A 88 -6.19 46.02 -81.98
C ALA A 88 -7.62 46.43 -82.32
N ALA A 89 -8.50 46.58 -81.32
CA ALA A 89 -9.87 47.07 -81.51
C ALA A 89 -9.88 48.54 -81.99
N ILE A 90 -8.98 49.38 -81.49
CA ILE A 90 -8.81 50.77 -81.94
C ILE A 90 -8.34 50.81 -83.40
N GLU A 91 -7.36 49.99 -83.77
CA GLU A 91 -6.83 49.93 -85.14
C GLU A 91 -7.86 49.37 -86.14
N ALA A 92 -8.63 48.35 -85.72
CA ALA A 92 -9.72 47.79 -86.51
C ALA A 92 -10.83 48.83 -86.77
N ALA A 93 -11.14 49.68 -85.78
CA ALA A 93 -12.06 50.80 -85.98
C ALA A 93 -11.50 51.86 -86.95
N HIS A 94 -10.18 52.10 -86.93
CA HIS A 94 -9.50 53.00 -87.87
C HIS A 94 -9.55 52.51 -89.32
N ALA A 95 -9.51 51.19 -89.53
CA ALA A 95 -9.60 50.57 -90.86
C ALA A 95 -11.02 50.57 -91.46
N GLY A 96 -12.05 51.03 -90.73
CA GLY A 96 -13.42 51.12 -91.20
C GLY A 96 -14.00 49.77 -91.64
N ALA A 97 -14.63 49.72 -92.81
CA ALA A 97 -15.29 48.50 -93.33
C ALA A 97 -14.33 47.32 -93.55
N ALA A 98 -13.04 47.58 -93.79
CA ALA A 98 -12.03 46.52 -93.94
C ALA A 98 -11.62 45.87 -92.61
N GLY A 99 -11.93 46.52 -91.48
CA GLY A 99 -11.56 46.10 -90.13
C GLY A 99 -12.64 45.36 -89.35
N GLU A 100 -13.88 45.23 -89.84
CA GLU A 100 -15.00 44.65 -89.08
C GLU A 100 -14.70 43.25 -88.54
N GLY A 101 -14.12 42.37 -89.35
CA GLY A 101 -13.74 41.02 -88.91
C GLY A 101 -12.66 41.03 -87.82
N PHE A 102 -11.69 41.94 -87.92
CA PHE A 102 -10.64 42.11 -86.92
C PHE A 102 -11.17 42.72 -85.62
N ALA A 103 -12.17 43.59 -85.68
CA ALA A 103 -12.81 44.18 -84.50
C ALA A 103 -13.52 43.11 -83.65
N VAL A 104 -14.20 42.15 -84.30
CA VAL A 104 -14.85 41.02 -83.60
C VAL A 104 -13.80 40.15 -82.89
N VAL A 105 -12.71 39.80 -83.58
CA VAL A 105 -11.63 39.01 -82.97
C VAL A 105 -10.98 39.75 -81.81
N ALA A 106 -10.69 41.04 -81.95
CA ALA A 106 -10.10 41.85 -80.89
C ALA A 106 -11.00 41.92 -79.65
N GLN A 107 -12.32 42.04 -79.83
CA GLN A 107 -13.26 42.03 -78.72
C GLN A 107 -13.31 40.67 -78.01
N GLU A 108 -13.29 39.55 -78.74
CA GLU A 108 -13.26 38.21 -78.16
C GLU A 108 -11.98 37.97 -77.35
N VAL A 109 -10.82 38.37 -77.89
CA VAL A 109 -9.52 38.30 -77.18
C VAL A 109 -9.56 39.15 -75.91
N ARG A 110 -10.20 40.33 -75.95
CA ARG A 110 -10.38 41.19 -74.77
C ARG A 110 -11.21 40.50 -73.69
N MET A 111 -12.35 39.91 -74.05
CA MET A 111 -13.20 39.19 -73.10
C MET A 111 -12.48 37.99 -72.48
N LEU A 112 -11.70 37.24 -73.26
CA LEU A 112 -10.88 36.13 -72.75
C LEU A 112 -9.79 36.62 -71.77
N ALA A 113 -9.19 37.77 -72.06
CA ALA A 113 -8.21 38.39 -71.17
C ALA A 113 -8.84 38.87 -69.86
N GLU A 114 -10.00 39.53 -69.91
CA GLU A 114 -10.79 39.94 -68.75
C GLU A 114 -11.19 38.73 -67.88
N ALA A 115 -11.70 37.66 -68.50
CA ALA A 115 -12.02 36.41 -67.81
C ALA A 115 -10.80 35.76 -67.16
N SER A 116 -9.64 35.79 -67.82
CA SER A 116 -8.38 35.26 -67.29
C SER A 116 -7.89 36.03 -66.07
N MET A 117 -8.04 37.36 -66.06
CA MET A 117 -7.72 38.20 -64.90
C MET A 117 -8.62 37.88 -63.69
N GLU A 118 -9.93 37.76 -63.92
CA GLU A 118 -10.89 37.45 -62.86
C GLU A 118 -10.65 36.05 -62.27
N ASN A 119 -10.37 35.05 -63.10
CA ASN A 119 -10.00 33.71 -62.63
C ASN A 119 -8.69 33.72 -61.85
N SER A 120 -7.67 34.47 -62.30
CA SER A 120 -6.41 34.64 -61.57
C SER A 120 -6.63 35.27 -60.19
N LYS A 121 -7.55 36.22 -60.07
CA LYS A 121 -7.93 36.82 -58.78
C LYS A 121 -8.58 35.80 -57.85
N LYS A 122 -9.51 34.98 -58.34
CA LYS A 122 -10.14 33.90 -57.57
C LYS A 122 -9.14 32.85 -57.08
N ILE A 123 -8.15 32.50 -57.92
CA ILE A 123 -7.04 31.61 -57.53
C ILE A 123 -6.21 32.26 -56.42
N ALA A 124 -5.84 33.54 -56.56
CA ALA A 124 -5.08 34.26 -55.54
C ALA A 124 -5.81 34.34 -54.18
N ASP A 125 -7.13 34.54 -54.19
CA ASP A 125 -7.91 34.53 -52.94
C ASP A 125 -8.03 33.12 -52.33
N SER A 126 -8.05 32.07 -53.15
CA SER A 126 -8.00 30.68 -52.69
C SER A 126 -6.64 30.35 -52.06
N ILE A 127 -5.55 30.81 -52.67
CA ILE A 127 -4.19 30.70 -52.12
C ILE A 127 -4.09 31.34 -50.73
N LYS A 128 -4.61 32.56 -50.56
CA LYS A 128 -4.63 33.22 -49.23
C LYS A 128 -5.35 32.38 -48.17
N LYS A 129 -6.45 31.71 -48.53
CA LYS A 129 -7.16 30.81 -47.61
C LYS A 129 -6.30 29.61 -47.24
N VAL A 130 -5.60 29.01 -48.21
CA VAL A 130 -4.69 27.89 -47.96
C VAL A 130 -3.55 28.31 -47.03
N VAL A 131 -2.91 29.46 -47.27
CA VAL A 131 -1.86 30.01 -46.37
C VAL A 131 -2.40 30.21 -44.96
N SER A 132 -3.63 30.72 -44.81
CA SER A 132 -4.26 30.86 -43.48
C SER A 132 -4.44 29.51 -42.77
N ILE A 133 -4.81 28.46 -43.51
CA ILE A 133 -4.93 27.10 -42.96
C ILE A 133 -3.57 26.58 -42.53
N ILE A 134 -2.53 26.71 -43.37
CA ILE A 134 -1.15 26.32 -43.06
C ILE A 134 -0.69 26.93 -41.73
N VAL A 135 -0.85 28.25 -41.56
CA VAL A 135 -0.45 28.94 -40.32
C VAL A 135 -1.18 28.39 -39.09
N LYS A 136 -2.48 28.07 -39.22
CA LYS A 136 -3.25 27.46 -38.13
C LYS A 136 -2.76 26.04 -37.82
N THR A 137 -2.45 25.25 -38.84
CA THR A 137 -1.94 23.88 -38.68
C THR A 137 -0.57 23.87 -37.99
N VAL A 138 0.34 24.77 -38.37
CA VAL A 138 1.65 24.90 -37.69
C VAL A 138 1.49 25.22 -36.22
N LYS A 139 0.66 26.22 -35.87
CA LYS A 139 0.37 26.57 -34.47
C LYS A 139 -0.25 25.41 -33.68
N ALA A 140 -1.12 24.61 -34.32
CA ALA A 140 -1.69 23.42 -33.69
C ALA A 140 -0.61 22.36 -33.44
N GLY A 141 0.32 22.16 -34.37
CA GLY A 141 1.47 21.27 -34.21
C GLY A 141 2.40 21.68 -33.06
N GLU A 142 2.74 22.97 -32.95
CA GLU A 142 3.54 23.51 -31.84
C GLU A 142 2.86 23.26 -30.48
N ARG A 143 1.55 23.51 -30.40
CA ARG A 143 0.76 23.23 -29.20
C ARG A 143 0.78 21.74 -28.87
N ASN A 144 0.60 20.86 -29.85
CA ASN A 144 0.70 19.41 -29.65
C ASN A 144 2.07 19.02 -29.09
N GLY A 145 3.16 19.59 -29.60
CA GLY A 145 4.51 19.37 -29.07
C GLY A 145 4.62 19.70 -27.58
N SER A 146 4.08 20.84 -27.14
CA SER A 146 4.08 21.21 -25.70
C SER A 146 3.22 20.26 -24.84
N MET A 147 2.12 19.74 -25.40
CA MET A 147 1.26 18.78 -24.72
C MET A 147 1.95 17.43 -24.56
N PHE A 148 2.70 16.96 -25.55
CA PHE A 148 3.49 15.73 -25.44
C PHE A 148 4.61 15.85 -24.40
N ALA A 149 5.30 16.99 -24.33
CA ALA A 149 6.30 17.22 -23.27
C ALA A 149 5.67 17.17 -21.87
N SER A 150 4.45 17.71 -21.72
CA SER A 150 3.71 17.64 -20.46
C SER A 150 3.27 16.21 -20.14
N LEU A 151 2.86 15.45 -21.15
CA LEU A 151 2.48 14.05 -21.02
C LEU A 151 3.68 13.19 -20.59
N GLU A 152 4.85 13.41 -21.18
CA GLU A 152 6.11 12.74 -20.80
C GLU A 152 6.43 12.98 -19.32
N SER A 153 6.32 14.24 -18.85
CA SER A 153 6.49 14.56 -17.43
C SER A 153 5.49 13.85 -16.53
N LEU A 154 4.21 13.77 -16.92
CA LEU A 154 3.18 13.07 -16.14
C LEU A 154 3.46 11.57 -16.06
N VAL A 155 3.93 10.99 -17.16
CA VAL A 155 4.30 9.57 -17.23
C VAL A 155 5.49 9.26 -16.31
N HIS A 156 6.47 10.16 -16.22
CA HIS A 156 7.54 10.05 -15.24
C HIS A 156 7.01 10.09 -13.79
N THR A 157 6.15 11.05 -13.46
CA THR A 157 5.54 11.12 -12.12
C THR A 157 4.78 9.85 -11.75
N VAL A 158 4.05 9.25 -12.71
CA VAL A 158 3.35 7.98 -12.49
C VAL A 158 4.35 6.84 -12.27
N SER A 159 5.44 6.80 -13.03
CA SER A 159 6.49 5.79 -12.87
C SER A 159 7.14 5.86 -11.48
N ASP A 160 7.49 7.06 -11.02
CA ASP A 160 8.08 7.27 -9.69
C ASP A 160 7.10 6.86 -8.58
N SER A 161 5.83 7.25 -8.70
CA SER A 161 4.77 6.85 -7.76
C SER A 161 4.61 5.33 -7.70
N MET A 162 4.70 4.63 -8.84
CA MET A 162 4.64 3.16 -8.87
C MET A 162 5.84 2.53 -8.16
N GLU A 163 7.03 3.13 -8.24
CA GLU A 163 8.21 2.64 -7.53
C GLU A 163 8.08 2.81 -6.01
N GLU A 164 7.55 3.95 -5.56
CA GLU A 164 7.22 4.17 -4.14
C GLU A 164 6.18 3.16 -3.63
N ILE A 165 5.10 2.94 -4.40
CA ILE A 165 4.06 1.97 -4.07
C ILE A 165 4.66 0.55 -3.99
N ALA A 166 5.52 0.17 -4.94
CA ALA A 166 6.20 -1.12 -4.91
C ALA A 166 7.07 -1.28 -3.64
N GLY A 167 7.74 -0.20 -3.22
CA GLY A 167 8.49 -0.15 -1.95
C GLY A 167 7.59 -0.40 -0.74
N ALA A 168 6.50 0.36 -0.63
CA ALA A 168 5.55 0.25 0.48
C ALA A 168 4.90 -1.14 0.56
N ILE A 169 4.55 -1.75 -0.59
CA ILE A 169 3.96 -3.09 -0.64
C ILE A 169 4.97 -4.14 -0.16
N ARG A 170 6.25 -4.06 -0.56
CA ARG A 170 7.29 -4.98 -0.06
C ARG A 170 7.44 -4.87 1.45
N GLU A 171 7.46 -3.65 1.98
CA GLU A 171 7.53 -3.43 3.43
C GLU A 171 6.29 -4.02 4.14
N SER A 172 5.10 -3.81 3.57
CA SER A 172 3.86 -4.38 4.08
C SER A 172 3.88 -5.91 4.09
N GLY A 173 4.43 -6.54 3.04
CA GLY A 173 4.63 -8.00 2.99
C GLY A 173 5.56 -8.53 4.09
N VAL A 174 6.68 -7.82 4.34
CA VAL A 174 7.58 -8.13 5.47
C VAL A 174 6.90 -7.91 6.82
N GLY A 175 6.06 -6.88 6.94
CA GLY A 175 5.23 -6.61 8.11
C GLY A 175 4.24 -7.75 8.40
N ASN A 176 3.49 -8.20 7.39
CA ASN A 176 2.53 -9.30 7.52
C ASN A 176 3.21 -10.60 7.93
N ALA A 177 4.37 -10.93 7.34
CA ALA A 177 5.15 -12.11 7.72
C ALA A 177 5.56 -12.08 9.20
N ARG A 178 5.99 -10.92 9.71
CA ARG A 178 6.32 -10.73 11.14
C ARG A 178 5.09 -10.88 12.04
N ILE A 179 3.93 -10.37 11.62
CA ILE A 179 2.69 -10.52 12.39
C ILE A 179 2.27 -12.00 12.44
N LEU A 180 2.36 -12.74 11.32
CA LEU A 180 2.06 -14.18 11.30
C LEU A 180 2.96 -14.96 12.26
N ASP A 181 4.25 -14.62 12.32
CA ASP A 181 5.18 -15.24 13.25
C ASP A 181 4.81 -14.93 14.72
N ALA A 182 4.52 -13.66 15.03
CA ALA A 182 4.05 -13.26 16.35
C ALA A 182 2.75 -13.99 16.76
N MET A 183 1.82 -14.21 15.82
CA MET A 183 0.59 -14.97 16.08
C MET A 183 0.87 -16.44 16.40
N ARG A 184 1.88 -17.06 15.76
CA ARG A 184 2.33 -18.42 16.11
C ARG A 184 2.89 -18.47 17.53
N THR A 185 3.78 -17.54 17.88
CA THR A 185 4.33 -17.44 19.24
C THR A 185 3.23 -17.21 20.29
N LEU A 186 2.24 -16.35 19.99
CA LEU A 186 1.10 -16.13 20.88
C LEU A 186 0.25 -17.39 21.08
N ARG A 187 0.09 -18.21 20.03
CA ARG A 187 -0.63 -19.48 20.13
C ARG A 187 0.12 -20.48 21.03
N GLU A 188 1.43 -20.60 20.88
CA GLU A 188 2.29 -21.44 21.72
C GLU A 188 2.26 -20.98 23.19
N LEU A 189 2.37 -19.68 23.43
CA LEU A 189 2.28 -19.11 24.77
C LEU A 189 0.90 -19.35 25.41
N GLY A 190 -0.17 -19.24 24.62
CA GLY A 190 -1.52 -19.56 25.06
C GLY A 190 -1.67 -21.01 25.53
N GLN A 191 -1.07 -21.96 24.79
CA GLN A 191 -1.07 -23.37 25.17
C GLN A 191 -0.24 -23.63 26.45
N SER A 192 0.96 -23.06 26.54
CA SER A 192 1.80 -23.19 27.74
C SER A 192 1.13 -22.61 28.99
N THR A 193 0.39 -21.51 28.85
CA THR A 193 -0.39 -20.91 29.93
C THR A 193 -1.54 -21.82 30.38
N GLU A 194 -2.18 -22.53 29.44
CA GLU A 194 -3.22 -23.52 29.73
C GLU A 194 -2.66 -24.71 30.51
N GLU A 195 -1.54 -25.28 30.07
CA GLU A 195 -0.85 -26.37 30.75
C GLU A 195 -0.40 -25.96 32.18
N SER A 196 0.14 -24.76 32.32
CA SER A 196 0.53 -24.20 33.63
C SER A 196 -0.67 -24.01 34.55
N SER A 197 -1.81 -23.57 34.01
CA SER A 197 -3.06 -23.41 34.78
C SER A 197 -3.57 -24.74 35.30
N VAL A 198 -3.54 -25.79 34.48
CA VAL A 198 -3.92 -27.16 34.88
C VAL A 198 -2.98 -27.67 35.98
N SER A 199 -1.67 -27.50 35.82
CA SER A 199 -0.68 -27.89 36.82
C SER A 199 -0.88 -27.18 38.16
N MET A 200 -1.16 -25.86 38.12
CA MET A 200 -1.43 -25.06 39.31
C MET A 200 -2.69 -25.51 40.06
N ILE A 201 -3.75 -25.92 39.35
CA ILE A 201 -4.96 -26.50 39.96
C ILE A 201 -4.60 -27.81 40.69
N ALA A 202 -3.87 -28.71 40.04
CA ALA A 202 -3.44 -29.97 40.66
C ALA A 202 -2.55 -29.73 41.89
N GLN A 203 -1.66 -28.74 41.83
CA GLN A 203 -0.79 -28.38 42.95
C GLN A 203 -1.59 -27.78 44.12
N THR A 204 -2.61 -26.97 43.83
CA THR A 204 -3.54 -26.41 44.82
C THR A 204 -4.32 -27.52 45.54
N ASP A 205 -4.79 -28.53 44.79
CA ASP A 205 -5.47 -29.71 45.34
C ASP A 205 -4.55 -30.54 46.26
N GLY A 206 -3.28 -30.69 45.86
CA GLY A 206 -2.24 -31.32 46.69
C GLY A 206 -1.96 -30.55 47.98
N ILE A 207 -1.94 -29.21 47.93
CA ILE A 207 -1.82 -28.35 49.12
C ILE A 207 -3.03 -28.53 50.03
N GLN A 208 -4.25 -28.56 49.47
CA GLN A 208 -5.47 -28.75 50.24
C GLN A 208 -5.48 -30.11 50.98
N THR A 209 -5.04 -31.17 50.30
CA THR A 209 -4.87 -32.51 50.91
C THR A 209 -3.86 -32.49 52.05
N SER A 210 -2.71 -31.85 51.83
CA SER A 210 -1.65 -31.73 52.85
C SER A 210 -2.11 -30.93 54.07
N MET A 211 -2.88 -29.86 53.87
CA MET A 211 -3.50 -29.08 54.94
C MET A 211 -4.52 -29.91 55.74
N GLY A 212 -5.27 -30.79 55.09
CA GLY A 212 -6.16 -31.74 55.76
C GLY A 212 -5.40 -32.72 56.66
N LEU A 213 -4.33 -33.32 56.15
CA LEU A 213 -3.46 -34.20 56.94
C LEU A 213 -2.83 -33.47 58.13
N LEU A 214 -2.31 -32.26 57.92
CA LEU A 214 -1.77 -31.42 58.99
C LEU A 214 -2.81 -31.17 60.08
N THR A 215 -4.04 -30.82 59.72
CA THR A 215 -5.13 -30.62 60.68
C THR A 215 -5.37 -31.88 61.52
N GLY A 216 -5.42 -33.05 60.88
CA GLY A 216 -5.55 -34.34 61.59
C GLY A 216 -4.38 -34.61 62.54
N THR A 217 -3.14 -34.35 62.13
CA THR A 217 -1.97 -34.51 63.02
C THR A 217 -2.01 -33.54 64.21
N PHE A 218 -2.51 -32.31 64.02
CA PHE A 218 -2.69 -31.37 65.13
C PHE A 218 -3.73 -31.87 66.14
N GLU A 219 -4.80 -32.52 65.69
CA GLU A 219 -5.80 -33.14 66.58
C GLU A 219 -5.19 -34.30 67.39
N GLU A 220 -4.39 -35.16 66.75
CA GLU A 220 -3.71 -36.27 67.40
C GLU A 220 -2.68 -35.79 68.45
N VAL A 221 -1.88 -34.78 68.09
CA VAL A 221 -0.94 -34.13 69.04
C VAL A 221 -1.71 -33.52 70.20
N ARG A 222 -2.82 -32.84 69.95
CA ARG A 222 -3.66 -32.25 71.01
C ARG A 222 -4.21 -33.34 71.95
N SER A 223 -4.68 -34.46 71.41
CA SER A 223 -5.14 -35.61 72.18
C SER A 223 -4.01 -36.20 73.04
N SER A 224 -2.84 -36.41 72.44
CA SER A 224 -1.65 -36.93 73.11
C SER A 224 -1.19 -36.03 74.26
N VAL A 225 -1.17 -34.70 74.07
CA VAL A 225 -0.85 -33.72 75.12
C VAL A 225 -1.86 -33.79 76.26
N SER A 226 -3.15 -33.99 75.96
CA SER A 226 -4.19 -34.21 76.98
C SER A 226 -3.94 -35.50 77.77
N GLY A 227 -3.60 -36.59 77.08
CA GLY A 227 -3.26 -37.87 77.72
C GLY A 227 -2.02 -37.78 78.61
N ILE A 228 -0.97 -37.09 78.16
CA ILE A 228 0.24 -36.84 78.95
C ILE A 228 -0.11 -36.03 80.21
N ARG A 229 -0.95 -35.00 80.09
CA ARG A 229 -1.40 -34.20 81.24
C ARG A 229 -2.10 -35.07 82.29
N GLN A 230 -2.97 -35.98 81.87
CA GLN A 230 -3.63 -36.92 82.78
C GLN A 230 -2.62 -37.87 83.45
N ALA A 231 -1.72 -38.48 82.67
CA ALA A 231 -0.71 -39.39 83.19
C ALA A 231 0.23 -38.70 84.19
N MET A 232 0.58 -37.43 83.97
CA MET A 232 1.36 -36.62 84.90
C MET A 232 0.64 -36.40 86.23
N GLU A 233 -0.68 -36.17 86.21
CA GLU A 233 -1.49 -36.03 87.43
C GLU A 233 -1.55 -37.34 88.22
N GLU A 234 -1.73 -38.47 87.53
CA GLU A 234 -1.69 -39.80 88.15
C GLU A 234 -0.32 -40.11 88.74
N HIS A 235 0.76 -39.80 88.02
CA HIS A 235 2.13 -39.96 88.49
C HIS A 235 2.42 -39.10 89.73
N ARG A 236 1.92 -37.87 89.75
CA ARG A 236 2.02 -36.98 90.92
C ARG A 236 1.33 -37.61 92.12
N SER A 237 0.09 -38.04 91.98
CA SER A 237 -0.65 -38.70 93.06
C SER A 237 0.04 -39.98 93.57
N ARG A 238 0.58 -40.80 92.67
CA ARG A 238 1.39 -41.98 93.05
C ARG A 238 2.67 -41.59 93.78
N SER A 239 3.34 -40.53 93.36
CA SER A 239 4.56 -40.03 94.01
C SER A 239 4.26 -39.54 95.43
N ASP A 240 3.15 -38.83 95.62
CA ASP A 240 2.68 -38.39 96.94
C ASP A 240 2.42 -39.60 97.86
N ARG A 241 1.77 -40.65 97.35
CA ARG A 241 1.57 -41.91 98.10
C ARG A 241 2.87 -42.64 98.44
N VAL A 242 3.84 -42.68 97.53
CA VAL A 242 5.16 -43.28 97.79
C VAL A 242 5.90 -42.50 98.87
N ALA A 243 5.83 -41.17 98.84
CA ALA A 243 6.41 -40.32 99.88
C ALA A 243 5.76 -40.60 101.26
N GLU A 244 4.43 -40.74 101.29
CA GLU A 244 3.69 -41.12 102.50
C GLU A 244 4.12 -42.49 103.04
N TYR A 245 4.21 -43.52 102.19
CA TYR A 245 4.72 -44.84 102.58
C TYR A 245 6.17 -44.81 103.05
N ALA A 246 7.03 -43.99 102.46
CA ALA A 246 8.42 -43.84 102.89
C ALA A 246 8.51 -43.24 104.31
N VAL A 247 7.67 -42.24 104.62
CA VAL A 247 7.55 -41.67 105.97
C VAL A 247 7.04 -42.73 106.96
N GLU A 248 5.99 -43.47 106.60
CA GLU A 248 5.44 -44.53 107.45
C GLU A 248 6.50 -45.64 107.70
N LEU A 249 7.18 -46.12 106.66
CA LEU A 249 8.23 -47.13 106.77
C LEU A 249 9.40 -46.63 107.63
N GLY A 250 9.81 -45.37 107.47
CA GLY A 250 10.83 -44.73 108.31
C GLY A 250 10.42 -44.74 109.79
N SER A 251 9.17 -44.40 110.10
CA SER A 251 8.66 -44.47 111.47
C SER A 251 8.64 -45.90 112.02
N LYS A 252 8.18 -46.88 111.24
CA LYS A 252 8.18 -48.31 111.64
C LYS A 252 9.59 -48.85 111.83
N SER A 253 10.53 -48.46 110.98
CA SER A 253 11.94 -48.81 111.11
C SER A 253 12.53 -48.22 112.37
N SER A 254 12.26 -46.95 112.69
CA SER A 254 12.69 -46.33 113.95
C SER A 254 12.17 -47.08 115.17
N VAL A 255 10.88 -47.45 115.17
CA VAL A 255 10.27 -48.27 116.23
C VAL A 255 10.94 -49.65 116.33
N LEU A 256 11.28 -50.27 115.20
CA LEU A 256 11.96 -51.56 115.18
C LEU A 256 13.40 -51.46 115.70
N THR A 257 14.15 -50.43 115.31
CA THR A 257 15.50 -50.15 115.82
C THR A 257 15.49 -49.91 117.33
N GLU A 258 14.51 -49.15 117.82
CA GLU A 258 14.30 -48.94 119.25
C GLU A 258 14.06 -50.28 119.98
N LYS A 259 13.15 -51.12 119.47
CA LYS A 259 12.89 -52.46 120.02
C LYS A 259 14.11 -53.40 119.99
N ILE A 260 14.92 -53.37 118.93
CA ILE A 260 16.16 -54.14 118.83
C ILE A 260 17.20 -53.64 119.83
N SER A 261 17.31 -52.31 120.02
CA SER A 261 18.25 -51.72 120.99
C SER A 261 17.96 -52.20 122.42
N VAL A 262 16.67 -52.33 122.78
CA VAL A 262 16.22 -52.87 124.07
C VAL A 262 16.61 -54.35 124.23
N PHE A 263 16.63 -55.12 123.14
CA PHE A 263 17.10 -56.52 123.16
C PHE A 263 18.63 -56.63 123.27
N ASN A 264 19.38 -55.76 122.58
CA ASN A 264 20.85 -55.80 122.58
C ASN A 264 21.48 -55.34 123.91
N THR A 265 20.77 -54.55 124.72
CA THR A 265 21.19 -54.19 126.10
C THR A 265 21.13 -55.37 127.09
N GLY A 266 20.71 -56.57 126.67
CA GLY A 266 20.69 -57.79 127.48
C GLY A 266 21.85 -58.77 127.25
N THR A 267 22.86 -58.41 126.44
CA THR A 267 24.01 -59.29 126.14
C THR A 267 25.33 -58.53 126.15
N VAL A 268 25.73 -58.06 127.35
CA VAL A 268 27.10 -58.13 127.91
C VAL A 268 26.94 -58.25 129.42
#